data_AF-A0A9N8VDG1-F1
#
_entry.id   AF-A0A9N8VDG1-F1
#
_cell.length_a   1.000
_cell.length_b   1.000
_cell.length_c   1.000
_cell.angle_alpha   90.00
_cell.angle_beta   90.00
_cell.angle_gamma   90.00
#
_symmetry.space_group_name_H-M   'P 1'
#
loop_
_entity.id
_entity.type
_entity.pdbx_description
1 polymer ?
#
loop_
_entity_poly.entity_id
_entity_poly.type
_entity_poly.pdbx_seq_one_letter_code
_entity_poly.pdbx_strand_id
1 'polypeptide(L)'
;MAFSRLFTKLFAILLISSTICSIYIAADVVKGKWFNRIVLIIFENTNASVAFADPYFQGITKRQDGVYLSQFYAVAHPSEPNYVAQIAGSTYGIFDDNNYDINATTLVDLLEKKNITWKGYMENYPEKCFLNATVGASRLYARKHNPFFTFTTITKDSKRCAKVVNGSRLDDDIANNQDNWALGSLNRNDSKATPFTKYLVELK
;
A
#
# COMPACT_ATOMS: atom_id res chain seq x y z
N MET A 1 -84.67 -2.26 8.16
CA MET A 1 -83.51 -1.94 9.02
C MET A 1 -82.26 -1.94 8.14
N ALA A 2 -81.68 -0.77 7.93
CA ALA A 2 -80.62 -0.54 6.96
C ALA A 2 -79.24 -0.90 7.54
N PHE A 3 -78.49 -1.77 6.85
CA PHE A 3 -77.08 -2.05 7.12
C PHE A 3 -76.22 -1.02 6.39
N SER A 4 -75.49 -0.19 7.13
CA SER A 4 -74.51 0.75 6.62
C SER A 4 -73.17 0.04 6.37
N ARG A 5 -72.63 0.15 5.16
CA ARG A 5 -71.31 -0.37 4.79
C ARG A 5 -70.25 0.70 5.09
N LEU A 6 -69.34 0.37 6.01
CA LEU A 6 -68.13 1.13 6.32
C LEU A 6 -67.19 1.16 5.10
N PHE A 7 -66.82 2.36 4.65
CA PHE A 7 -65.75 2.57 3.68
C PHE A 7 -64.39 2.50 4.39
N THR A 8 -63.63 1.42 4.15
CA THR A 8 -62.21 1.35 4.56
C THR A 8 -61.36 1.94 3.43
N LYS A 9 -60.79 3.14 3.64
CA LYS A 9 -59.79 3.72 2.73
C LYS A 9 -58.45 3.02 2.95
N LEU A 10 -57.95 2.28 1.95
CA LEU A 10 -56.57 1.81 1.91
C LEU A 10 -55.63 3.01 1.70
N PHE A 11 -54.71 3.24 2.63
CA PHE A 11 -53.48 3.99 2.38
C PHE A 11 -52.38 2.98 2.04
N ALA A 12 -51.96 2.94 0.78
CA ALA A 12 -50.74 2.24 0.39
C ALA A 12 -49.56 3.21 0.53
N ILE A 13 -48.70 2.99 1.53
CA ILE A 13 -47.42 3.70 1.67
C ILE A 13 -46.39 2.91 0.87
N LEU A 14 -45.94 3.47 -0.26
CA LEU A 14 -44.85 2.91 -1.07
C LEU A 14 -43.52 3.35 -0.46
N LEU A 15 -42.87 2.49 0.32
CA LEU A 15 -41.50 2.69 0.80
C LEU A 15 -40.53 2.43 -0.36
N ILE A 16 -40.07 3.49 -1.02
CA ILE A 16 -38.96 3.41 -1.98
C ILE A 16 -37.66 3.33 -1.17
N SER A 17 -37.14 2.12 -1.01
CA SER A 17 -35.78 1.90 -0.51
C SER A 17 -34.78 2.46 -1.52
N SER A 18 -34.23 3.64 -1.24
CA SER A 18 -33.12 4.20 -2.03
C SER A 18 -31.83 3.50 -1.62
N THR A 19 -31.52 2.37 -2.24
CA THR A 19 -30.17 1.82 -2.23
C THR A 19 -29.26 2.78 -2.98
N ILE A 20 -28.51 3.60 -2.22
CA ILE A 20 -27.40 4.37 -2.76
C ILE A 20 -26.33 3.36 -3.15
N CYS A 21 -26.34 2.93 -4.41
CA CYS A 21 -25.22 2.22 -5.00
C CYS A 21 -24.11 3.26 -5.22
N SER A 22 -23.12 3.30 -4.34
CA SER A 22 -21.94 4.13 -4.53
C SER A 22 -21.19 3.62 -5.77
N ILE A 23 -21.33 4.33 -6.88
CA ILE A 23 -20.54 4.11 -8.08
C ILE A 23 -19.13 4.59 -7.76
N TYR A 24 -18.21 3.67 -7.49
CA TYR A 24 -16.79 3.98 -7.43
C TYR A 24 -16.30 4.22 -8.87
N ILE A 25 -16.05 5.49 -9.22
CA ILE A 25 -15.29 5.83 -10.43
C ILE A 25 -13.83 5.52 -10.13
N ALA A 26 -13.30 4.46 -10.73
CA ALA A 26 -11.88 4.17 -10.65
C ALA A 26 -11.08 5.33 -11.26
N ALA A 27 -10.03 5.79 -10.59
CA ALA A 27 -9.20 6.88 -11.08
C ALA A 27 -8.54 6.51 -12.42
N ASP A 28 -8.47 7.47 -13.34
CA ASP A 28 -7.84 7.27 -14.64
C ASP A 28 -6.32 7.12 -14.49
N VAL A 29 -5.77 6.08 -15.11
CA VAL A 29 -4.32 5.85 -15.17
C VAL A 29 -3.72 6.85 -16.15
N VAL A 30 -3.26 7.96 -15.62
CA VAL A 30 -1.86 7.96 -15.27
C VAL A 30 -0.84 7.50 -16.37
N LYS A 31 -0.83 7.92 -17.65
CA LYS A 31 0.16 7.39 -18.65
C LYS A 31 1.62 7.88 -18.52
N GLY A 32 2.58 6.98 -18.31
CA GLY A 32 4.02 7.28 -18.24
C GLY A 32 4.76 7.05 -19.58
N LYS A 33 6.07 7.35 -19.61
CA LYS A 33 6.88 7.23 -20.84
C LYS A 33 7.21 5.78 -21.20
N TRP A 34 7.53 4.97 -20.19
CA TRP A 34 8.01 3.60 -20.35
C TRP A 34 7.08 2.59 -19.68
N PHE A 35 6.56 2.95 -18.52
CA PHE A 35 5.59 2.18 -17.76
C PHE A 35 4.44 3.10 -17.34
N ASN A 36 3.29 2.51 -17.04
CA ASN A 36 2.15 3.26 -16.49
C ASN A 36 2.01 3.07 -14.97
N ARG A 37 2.73 2.09 -14.39
CA ARG A 37 2.66 1.67 -12.99
C ARG A 37 4.00 1.11 -12.54
N ILE A 38 4.29 1.25 -11.25
CA ILE A 38 5.42 0.61 -10.56
C ILE A 38 4.89 -0.10 -9.30
N VAL A 39 5.40 -1.30 -9.06
CA VAL A 39 5.17 -2.09 -7.84
C VAL A 39 6.54 -2.36 -7.21
N LEU A 40 6.74 -2.01 -5.93
CA LEU A 40 8.02 -2.21 -5.24
C LEU A 40 7.86 -3.14 -4.03
N ILE A 41 8.12 -4.43 -4.24
CA ILE A 41 8.04 -5.41 -3.16
C ILE A 41 9.39 -5.46 -2.45
N ILE A 42 9.41 -5.14 -1.16
CA ILE A 42 10.60 -5.25 -0.32
C ILE A 42 10.44 -6.46 0.59
N PHE A 43 11.49 -7.27 0.63
CA PHE A 43 11.58 -8.42 1.52
C PHE A 43 12.52 -8.11 2.68
N GLU A 44 12.39 -8.87 3.75
CA GLU A 44 13.25 -8.80 4.93
C GLU A 44 14.69 -9.06 4.53
N ASN A 45 15.60 -8.51 5.33
CA ASN A 45 17.03 -8.67 5.10
C ASN A 45 17.41 -10.15 5.02
N THR A 46 18.01 -10.53 3.89
CA THR A 46 18.70 -11.80 3.72
C THR A 46 19.81 -11.64 2.71
N ASN A 47 20.74 -12.59 2.69
CA ASN A 47 21.83 -12.60 1.71
C ASN A 47 21.28 -12.84 0.30
N ALA A 48 21.81 -12.13 -0.70
CA ALA A 48 21.38 -12.28 -2.09
C ALA A 48 21.48 -13.72 -2.60
N SER A 49 22.52 -14.46 -2.20
CA SER A 49 22.69 -15.88 -2.55
C SER A 49 21.60 -16.77 -1.94
N VAL A 50 21.12 -16.44 -0.74
CA VAL A 50 20.03 -17.17 -0.05
C VAL A 50 18.70 -16.86 -0.72
N ALA A 51 18.40 -15.59 -0.99
CA ALA A 51 17.19 -15.22 -1.73
C ALA A 51 17.17 -15.86 -3.13
N PHE A 52 18.29 -15.81 -3.86
CA PHE A 52 18.39 -16.38 -5.19
C PHE A 52 18.39 -17.93 -5.21
N ALA A 53 18.54 -18.59 -4.07
CA ALA A 53 18.37 -20.04 -3.97
C ALA A 53 16.88 -20.46 -4.00
N ASP A 54 15.95 -19.53 -3.74
CA ASP A 54 14.52 -19.82 -3.82
C ASP A 54 14.07 -20.01 -5.30
N PRO A 55 13.42 -21.15 -5.64
CA PRO A 55 12.94 -21.40 -7.00
C PRO A 55 12.01 -20.32 -7.56
N TYR A 56 11.24 -19.65 -6.72
CA TYR A 56 10.36 -18.56 -7.13
C TYR A 56 11.16 -17.37 -7.67
N PHE A 57 12.17 -16.91 -6.91
CA PHE A 57 13.02 -15.79 -7.33
C PHE A 57 13.87 -16.15 -8.55
N GLN A 58 14.39 -17.39 -8.63
CA GLN A 58 15.05 -17.86 -9.86
C GLN A 58 14.10 -17.84 -11.06
N GLY A 59 12.86 -18.28 -10.85
CA GLY A 59 11.82 -18.28 -11.88
C GLY A 59 11.53 -16.88 -12.41
N ILE A 60 11.50 -15.85 -11.56
CA ILE A 60 11.32 -14.45 -11.98
C ILE A 60 12.44 -14.02 -12.92
N THR A 61 13.70 -14.31 -12.58
CA THR A 61 14.85 -13.88 -13.40
C THR A 61 14.97 -14.59 -14.75
N LYS A 62 14.24 -15.70 -14.93
CA LYS A 62 14.20 -16.47 -16.18
C LYS A 62 13.06 -16.07 -17.10
N ARG A 63 12.15 -15.17 -16.67
CA ARG A 63 11.08 -14.65 -17.52
C ARG A 63 11.69 -13.79 -18.63
N GLN A 64 11.01 -13.71 -19.77
CA GLN A 64 11.49 -12.97 -20.95
C GLN A 64 11.76 -11.48 -20.65
N ASP A 65 11.00 -10.90 -19.73
CA ASP A 65 11.07 -9.52 -19.23
C ASP A 65 11.71 -9.42 -17.83
N GLY A 66 12.23 -10.52 -17.31
CA GLY A 66 12.90 -10.58 -16.02
C GLY A 66 14.32 -10.01 -16.10
N VAL A 67 14.64 -9.08 -15.20
CA VAL A 67 15.99 -8.52 -15.08
C VAL A 67 16.51 -8.74 -13.67
N TYR A 68 17.69 -9.36 -13.57
CA TYR A 68 18.40 -9.50 -12.31
C TYR A 68 19.46 -8.40 -12.16
N LEU A 69 19.31 -7.56 -11.14
CA LEU A 69 20.24 -6.48 -10.83
C LEU A 69 21.34 -6.98 -9.88
N SER A 70 22.36 -7.65 -10.42
CA SER A 70 23.44 -8.28 -9.64
C SER A 70 24.36 -7.30 -8.90
N GLN A 71 24.24 -6.00 -9.17
CA GLN A 71 25.01 -4.92 -8.55
C GLN A 71 24.09 -3.85 -7.95
N PHE A 72 22.99 -4.28 -7.33
CA PHE A 72 22.09 -3.42 -6.56
C PHE A 72 22.42 -3.53 -5.07
N TYR A 73 22.87 -2.43 -4.48
CA TYR A 73 23.41 -2.40 -3.11
C TYR A 73 22.56 -1.53 -2.18
N ALA A 74 22.56 -1.90 -0.89
CA ALA A 74 22.09 -1.03 0.17
C ALA A 74 22.94 0.25 0.25
N VAL A 75 22.32 1.36 0.63
CA VAL A 75 23.00 2.65 0.84
C VAL A 75 23.65 2.76 2.22
N ALA A 76 23.18 2.00 3.21
CA ALA A 76 23.69 2.02 4.58
C ALA A 76 23.37 0.74 5.36
N HIS A 77 23.95 0.62 6.56
CA HIS A 77 23.57 -0.34 7.59
C HIS A 77 23.42 0.42 8.92
N PRO A 78 22.34 0.21 9.73
CA PRO A 78 21.27 -0.79 9.60
C PRO A 78 20.24 -0.47 8.50
N SER A 79 19.15 -1.23 8.45
CA SER A 79 18.21 -1.22 7.33
C SER A 79 17.38 0.06 7.23
N GLU A 80 17.04 0.71 8.34
CA GLU A 80 16.20 1.93 8.36
C GLU A 80 16.64 3.01 7.35
N PRO A 81 17.92 3.46 7.32
CA PRO A 81 18.34 4.49 6.36
C PRO A 81 18.12 4.11 4.89
N ASN A 82 18.05 2.82 4.54
CA ASN A 82 17.73 2.38 3.19
C ASN A 82 16.27 2.64 2.82
N TYR A 83 15.33 2.40 3.75
CA TYR A 83 13.91 2.70 3.52
C TYR A 83 13.70 4.20 3.33
N VAL A 84 14.35 5.02 4.17
CA VAL A 84 14.28 6.49 4.09
C VAL A 84 14.83 6.98 2.74
N ALA A 85 16.02 6.50 2.35
CA ALA A 85 16.64 6.85 1.08
C ALA A 85 15.82 6.40 -0.13
N GLN A 86 15.06 5.32 -0.02
CA GLN A 86 14.24 4.81 -1.13
C GLN A 86 13.15 5.79 -1.57
N ILE A 87 12.51 6.50 -0.62
CA ILE A 87 11.43 7.45 -0.97
C ILE A 87 11.89 8.90 -0.97
N ALA A 88 13.09 9.21 -0.47
CA ALA A 88 13.54 10.60 -0.38
C ALA A 88 14.89 10.87 -1.05
N GLY A 89 15.58 9.85 -1.56
CA GLY A 89 16.88 9.98 -2.21
C GLY A 89 18.03 10.35 -1.27
N SER A 90 17.82 10.31 0.05
CA SER A 90 18.79 10.64 1.09
C SER A 90 18.50 9.86 2.37
N THR A 91 19.53 9.49 3.12
CA THR A 91 19.36 8.91 4.47
C THR A 91 19.02 9.96 5.52
N TYR A 92 19.13 11.26 5.19
CA TYR A 92 19.04 12.38 6.13
C TYR A 92 19.93 12.25 7.37
N GLY A 93 21.06 11.54 7.26
CA GLY A 93 21.97 11.34 8.38
C GLY A 93 21.47 10.37 9.44
N ILE A 94 20.49 9.51 9.11
CA ILE A 94 20.12 8.38 9.96
C ILE A 94 21.19 7.29 9.83
N PHE A 95 21.65 6.78 10.98
CA PHE A 95 22.67 5.73 11.07
C PHE A 95 22.29 4.60 12.04
N ASP A 96 21.07 4.58 12.54
CA ASP A 96 20.57 3.61 13.51
C ASP A 96 19.12 3.20 13.20
N ASP A 97 18.51 2.44 14.12
CA ASP A 97 17.14 1.92 14.03
C ASP A 97 16.26 2.55 15.13
N ASN A 98 15.78 3.78 14.90
CA ASN A 98 15.01 4.58 15.86
C ASN A 98 13.71 5.10 15.22
N ASN A 99 12.93 5.87 15.99
CA ASN A 99 11.78 6.57 15.42
C ASN A 99 12.19 8.00 15.05
N TYR A 100 11.96 8.37 13.78
CA TYR A 100 12.29 9.69 13.26
C TYR A 100 11.05 10.42 12.72
N ASP A 101 11.05 11.74 12.88
CA ASP A 101 10.02 12.66 12.37
C ASP A 101 10.68 13.76 11.54
N ILE A 102 10.92 13.48 10.26
CA ILE A 102 11.61 14.36 9.33
C ILE A 102 10.60 15.23 8.58
N ASN A 103 10.88 16.52 8.42
CA ASN A 103 10.11 17.41 7.55
C ASN A 103 10.87 17.62 6.24
N ALA A 104 10.54 16.83 5.23
CA ALA A 104 11.17 16.92 3.91
C ALA A 104 10.25 16.47 2.79
N THR A 105 10.59 16.88 1.57
CA THR A 105 9.97 16.41 0.32
C THR A 105 10.39 14.98 0.05
N THR A 106 9.43 14.18 -0.40
CA THR A 106 9.62 12.77 -0.78
C THR A 106 9.07 12.52 -2.18
N LEU A 107 9.21 11.28 -2.62
CA LEU A 107 8.60 10.76 -3.83
C LEU A 107 7.09 11.01 -3.88
N VAL A 108 6.40 10.94 -2.74
CA VAL A 108 4.96 11.24 -2.62
C VAL A 108 4.62 12.64 -3.13
N ASP A 109 5.45 13.64 -2.83
CA ASP A 109 5.20 15.00 -3.29
C ASP A 109 5.35 15.12 -4.81
N LEU A 110 6.32 14.40 -5.40
CA LEU A 110 6.54 14.35 -6.84
C LEU A 110 5.37 13.65 -7.56
N LEU A 111 4.84 12.60 -6.95
CA LEU A 111 3.68 11.85 -7.41
C LEU A 111 2.43 12.70 -7.47
N GLU A 112 2.07 13.28 -6.34
CA GLU A 112 0.84 14.04 -6.20
C GLU A 112 0.87 15.30 -7.07
N LYS A 113 2.03 15.94 -7.25
CA LYS A 113 2.20 17.05 -8.20
C LYS A 113 1.86 16.67 -9.65
N LYS A 114 1.94 15.39 -10.00
CA LYS A 114 1.62 14.84 -11.32
C LYS A 114 0.28 14.09 -11.35
N ASN A 115 -0.53 14.23 -10.30
CA ASN A 115 -1.81 13.54 -10.10
C ASN A 115 -1.68 12.01 -10.12
N ILE A 116 -0.56 11.49 -9.65
CA ILE A 116 -0.27 10.06 -9.60
C ILE A 116 -0.73 9.53 -8.25
N THR A 117 -1.56 8.49 -8.27
CA THR A 117 -2.01 7.77 -7.08
C THR A 117 -0.86 6.98 -6.47
N TRP A 118 -0.94 6.66 -5.18
CA TRP A 118 0.10 5.91 -4.47
C TRP A 118 -0.47 5.30 -3.19
N LYS A 119 0.11 4.19 -2.71
CA LYS A 119 -0.36 3.52 -1.49
C LYS A 119 0.71 2.66 -0.81
N GLY A 120 0.87 2.81 0.50
CA GLY A 120 1.79 1.99 1.29
C GLY A 120 1.09 0.77 1.91
N TYR A 121 1.67 -0.43 1.79
CA TYR A 121 1.08 -1.68 2.29
C TYR A 121 1.97 -2.34 3.35
N MET A 122 1.73 -1.98 4.60
CA MET A 122 2.61 -2.43 5.69
C MET A 122 2.01 -3.64 6.37
N GLU A 123 2.68 -4.79 6.32
CA GLU A 123 2.17 -5.98 7.01
C GLU A 123 2.09 -5.74 8.53
N ASN A 124 1.03 -6.27 9.13
CA ASN A 124 0.72 -6.12 10.56
C ASN A 124 0.58 -4.67 11.04
N TYR A 125 0.55 -3.69 10.14
CA TYR A 125 0.29 -2.30 10.50
C TYR A 125 -1.15 -2.16 11.01
N PRO A 126 -1.36 -1.59 12.21
CA PRO A 126 -2.67 -1.60 12.87
C PRO A 126 -3.61 -0.50 12.34
N GLU A 127 -3.21 0.18 11.26
CA GLU A 127 -3.91 1.32 10.67
C GLU A 127 -4.00 2.53 11.61
N LYS A 128 -4.90 3.47 11.29
CA LYS A 128 -5.20 4.67 12.08
C LYS A 128 -3.98 5.57 12.35
N CYS A 129 -3.07 5.68 11.39
CA CYS A 129 -1.88 6.52 11.51
C CYS A 129 -1.03 6.16 12.75
N PHE A 130 -0.82 4.88 13.00
CA PHE A 130 -0.07 4.42 14.17
C PHE A 130 1.42 4.81 14.08
N LEU A 131 1.87 5.70 14.98
CA LEU A 131 3.23 6.27 14.98
C LEU A 131 4.16 5.70 16.06
N ASN A 132 3.70 4.76 16.88
CA ASN A 132 4.57 4.12 17.87
C ASN A 132 5.54 3.15 17.19
N ALA A 133 6.65 2.84 17.88
CA ALA A 133 7.72 2.01 17.34
C ALA A 133 7.25 0.62 16.89
N THR A 134 6.44 -0.07 17.69
CA THR A 134 5.97 -1.43 17.41
C THR A 134 4.55 -1.67 17.89
N VAL A 135 3.88 -2.69 17.35
CA VAL A 135 2.57 -3.15 17.84
C VAL A 135 2.71 -4.33 18.79
N GLY A 136 2.12 -4.19 19.98
CA GLY A 136 1.93 -5.29 20.94
C GLY A 136 3.22 -5.97 21.40
N ALA A 137 3.07 -7.10 22.09
CA ALA A 137 4.20 -7.91 22.55
C ALA A 137 4.88 -8.68 21.40
N SER A 138 4.13 -8.99 20.34
CA SER A 138 4.62 -9.77 19.20
C SER A 138 5.55 -8.97 18.27
N ARG A 139 5.51 -7.62 18.32
CA ARG A 139 6.36 -6.70 17.53
C ARG A 139 6.39 -7.03 16.03
N LEU A 140 5.30 -7.58 15.50
CA LEU A 140 5.20 -8.00 14.10
C LEU A 140 5.12 -6.82 13.11
N TYR A 141 4.91 -5.61 13.62
CA TYR A 141 5.08 -4.36 12.91
C TYR A 141 6.13 -3.51 13.63
N ALA A 142 7.03 -2.90 12.85
CA ALA A 142 8.00 -1.91 13.31
C ALA A 142 7.95 -0.66 12.41
N ARG A 143 7.76 0.51 13.01
CA ARG A 143 7.67 1.79 12.29
C ARG A 143 8.93 2.11 11.48
N LYS A 144 10.12 1.74 11.95
CA LYS A 144 11.38 1.93 11.23
C LYS A 144 11.43 1.27 9.84
N HIS A 145 10.58 0.27 9.60
CA HIS A 145 10.45 -0.35 8.28
C HIS A 145 9.48 0.41 7.36
N ASN A 146 8.76 1.43 7.87
CA ASN A 146 7.79 2.30 7.22
C ASN A 146 8.35 3.70 6.96
N PRO A 147 9.04 3.94 5.81
CA PRO A 147 9.63 5.21 5.50
C PRO A 147 8.59 6.31 5.32
N PHE A 148 7.35 6.01 4.88
CA PHE A 148 6.33 7.05 4.80
C PHE A 148 6.05 7.68 6.17
N PHE A 149 6.17 6.88 7.24
CA PHE A 149 5.94 7.36 8.60
C PHE A 149 7.19 7.94 9.26
N THR A 150 8.33 7.96 8.58
CA THR A 150 9.48 8.81 8.93
C THR A 150 9.19 10.27 8.60
N PHE A 151 8.35 10.57 7.60
CA PHE A 151 8.14 11.94 7.11
C PHE A 151 6.86 12.59 7.63
N THR A 152 7.00 13.73 8.29
CA THR A 152 5.91 14.53 8.84
C THR A 152 5.02 15.16 7.77
N THR A 153 5.51 15.32 6.54
CA THR A 153 4.72 15.72 5.36
C THR A 153 3.67 14.67 4.97
N ILE A 154 3.78 13.45 5.50
CA ILE A 154 2.81 12.37 5.33
C ILE A 154 2.02 12.14 6.63
N THR A 155 2.69 12.01 7.78
CA THR A 155 2.01 11.69 9.05
C THR A 155 1.10 12.81 9.56
N LYS A 156 1.39 14.09 9.22
CA LYS A 156 0.55 15.24 9.59
C LYS A 156 -0.52 15.58 8.54
N ASP A 157 -0.52 14.92 7.39
CA ASP A 157 -1.59 15.02 6.40
C ASP A 157 -2.49 13.79 6.52
N SER A 158 -3.73 13.99 6.99
CA SER A 158 -4.66 12.88 7.23
C SER A 158 -5.01 12.09 5.97
N LYS A 159 -4.99 12.73 4.78
CA LYS A 159 -5.27 12.06 3.51
C LYS A 159 -4.08 11.21 3.08
N ARG A 160 -2.86 11.73 3.20
CA ARG A 160 -1.64 10.98 2.88
C ARG A 160 -1.43 9.82 3.86
N CYS A 161 -1.63 10.07 5.14
CA CYS A 161 -1.49 9.04 6.16
C CYS A 161 -2.49 7.89 5.97
N ALA A 162 -3.74 8.19 5.55
CA ALA A 162 -4.75 7.18 5.24
C ALA A 162 -4.41 6.29 4.02
N LYS A 163 -3.46 6.72 3.15
CA LYS A 163 -2.95 5.90 2.05
C LYS A 163 -1.91 4.87 2.49
N VAL A 164 -1.47 4.90 3.75
CA VAL A 164 -0.68 3.82 4.33
C VAL A 164 -1.64 2.90 5.06
N VAL A 165 -1.71 1.64 4.64
CA VAL A 165 -2.71 0.66 5.07
C VAL A 165 -2.07 -0.66 5.47
N ASN A 166 -2.84 -1.54 6.11
CA ASN A 166 -2.35 -2.88 6.40
C ASN A 166 -2.05 -3.64 5.09
N GLY A 167 -1.00 -4.45 5.11
CA GLY A 167 -0.58 -5.29 3.97
C GLY A 167 -1.68 -6.20 3.43
N SER A 168 -2.63 -6.64 4.26
CA SER A 168 -3.79 -7.44 3.82
C SER A 168 -4.68 -6.71 2.81
N ARG A 169 -4.72 -5.37 2.85
CA ARG A 169 -5.52 -4.58 1.91
C ARG A 169 -5.07 -4.70 0.46
N LEU A 170 -3.83 -5.12 0.23
CA LEU A 170 -3.33 -5.28 -1.13
C LEU A 170 -4.18 -6.27 -1.92
N ASP A 171 -4.53 -7.42 -1.33
CA ASP A 171 -5.34 -8.43 -2.02
C ASP A 171 -6.76 -7.89 -2.31
N ASP A 172 -7.35 -7.17 -1.36
CA ASP A 172 -8.67 -6.54 -1.51
C ASP A 172 -8.65 -5.48 -2.62
N ASP A 173 -7.64 -4.63 -2.65
CA ASP A 173 -7.52 -3.56 -3.65
C ASP A 173 -7.33 -4.13 -5.06
N ILE A 174 -6.56 -5.23 -5.18
CA ILE A 174 -6.39 -5.97 -6.44
C ILE A 174 -7.72 -6.58 -6.90
N ALA A 175 -8.42 -7.28 -6.01
CA ALA A 175 -9.67 -7.97 -6.34
C ALA A 175 -10.78 -7.00 -6.76
N ASN A 176 -10.83 -5.83 -6.12
CA ASN A 176 -11.83 -4.80 -6.41
C ASN A 176 -11.38 -3.84 -7.51
N ASN A 177 -10.20 -4.04 -8.11
CA ASN A 177 -9.58 -3.11 -9.05
C ASN A 177 -9.60 -1.66 -8.52
N GLN A 178 -9.43 -1.50 -7.21
CA GLN A 178 -9.26 -0.19 -6.58
C GLN A 178 -8.06 0.49 -7.24
N ASP A 179 -8.23 1.78 -7.54
CA ASP A 179 -7.24 2.58 -8.28
C ASP A 179 -6.89 2.03 -9.69
N ASN A 180 -7.71 1.11 -10.22
CA ASN A 180 -7.59 0.49 -11.54
C ASN A 180 -6.30 -0.33 -11.75
N TRP A 181 -5.82 -1.08 -10.76
CA TRP A 181 -4.49 -1.70 -10.83
C TRP A 181 -4.36 -2.99 -11.65
N ALA A 182 -5.45 -3.73 -11.86
CA ALA A 182 -5.51 -4.97 -12.64
C ALA A 182 -4.36 -5.99 -12.35
N LEU A 183 -3.92 -6.11 -11.08
CA LEU A 183 -2.77 -6.96 -10.69
C LEU A 183 -3.14 -8.46 -10.53
N GLY A 184 -4.30 -8.90 -11.04
CA GLY A 184 -4.76 -10.29 -10.92
C GLY A 184 -3.79 -11.34 -11.51
N SER A 185 -2.81 -10.91 -12.32
CA SER A 185 -1.77 -11.77 -12.89
C SER A 185 -0.51 -11.93 -12.04
N LEU A 186 -0.42 -11.30 -10.85
CA LEU A 186 0.78 -11.41 -10.00
C LEU A 186 1.01 -12.82 -9.42
N ASN A 187 0.09 -13.77 -9.66
CA ASN A 187 0.20 -15.19 -9.37
C ASN A 187 0.88 -15.45 -8.02
N ARG A 188 0.23 -14.97 -6.95
CA ARG A 188 0.75 -15.05 -5.58
C ARG A 188 0.65 -16.50 -5.11
N ASN A 189 1.77 -17.22 -5.15
CA ASN A 189 1.89 -18.56 -4.55
C ASN A 189 2.90 -18.53 -3.42
N ASP A 190 2.71 -17.60 -2.48
CA ASP A 190 3.58 -17.44 -1.32
C ASP A 190 2.77 -17.59 -0.03
N SER A 191 2.60 -18.85 0.37
CA SER A 191 2.00 -19.29 1.63
C SER A 191 3.03 -19.42 2.76
N LYS A 192 4.28 -19.01 2.54
CA LYS A 192 5.40 -19.23 3.48
C LYS A 192 6.13 -17.95 3.89
N ALA A 193 5.83 -16.82 3.28
CA ALA A 193 6.35 -15.52 3.68
C ALA A 193 5.87 -15.06 5.06
N THR A 194 6.74 -15.13 6.07
CA THR A 194 6.64 -14.48 7.39
C THR A 194 7.21 -13.06 7.38
N PRO A 195 6.71 -12.12 8.20
CA PRO A 195 6.08 -10.86 7.79
C PRO A 195 6.98 -9.81 7.12
N PHE A 196 6.46 -9.12 6.10
CA PHE A 196 7.18 -8.22 5.19
C PHE A 196 6.47 -6.89 4.92
N THR A 197 7.25 -5.83 4.74
CA THR A 197 6.75 -4.50 4.41
C THR A 197 6.67 -4.33 2.89
N LYS A 198 5.47 -4.21 2.32
CA LYS A 198 5.26 -4.09 0.86
C LYS A 198 5.01 -2.63 0.49
N TYR A 199 5.77 -2.08 -0.46
CA TYR A 199 5.56 -0.72 -0.92
C TYR A 199 4.92 -0.72 -2.29
N LEU A 200 3.67 -0.28 -2.42
CA LEU A 200 3.23 0.17 -3.73
C LEU A 200 3.48 1.66 -3.88
N VAL A 201 4.73 2.00 -4.22
CA VAL A 201 4.96 3.34 -4.76
C VAL A 201 4.53 3.33 -6.23
N GLU A 202 3.27 3.67 -6.46
CA GLU A 202 2.81 4.01 -7.80
C GLU A 202 3.41 5.37 -8.17
N LEU A 203 4.49 5.32 -8.94
CA LEU A 203 4.92 6.36 -9.85
C LEU A 203 4.37 6.04 -11.24
N LYS A 204 3.98 7.08 -11.96
CA LYS A 204 4.06 7.03 -13.41
C LYS A 204 5.50 7.12 -13.83
#